data_AF-A0A6G4XR28-F1
#
_entry.id   AF-A0A6G4XR28-F1
#
_cell.length_a   1.000
_cell.length_b   1.000
_cell.length_c   1.000
_cell.angle_alpha   90.00
_cell.angle_beta   90.00
_cell.angle_gamma   90.00
#
_symmetry.space_group_name_H-M   'P 1'
#
loop_
_entity.id
_entity.type
_entity.pdbx_description
1 polymer ?
#
loop_
_entity_poly.entity_id
_entity_poly.type
_entity_poly.pdbx_seq_one_letter_code
_entity_poly.pdbx_strand_id
1 'polypeptide(L)'
;MIVIPDARTAALYEQWRHVHAATERGVAEPLVLDCVRRLAAEPGGGTAHVWVAGLAEMTGYLAWRPEPATARAAVEALVAAADASAGRECGHATHPYEAELAELGENDGPSGWYLIGESPEVPRGEADLCPRNVAGVARVAADVIAPFSVPGIPVAVSEDHEQDVKDLLDFLNDYPYGDPAFTIECNAGVPHAGSTRGVLAGYVITQHVSAPYVYYRIGVRPVFDAMIEGLEKALEMLAYIGGVCPHAEGEHPDLEELYYETEAEIACHVRTPGGRAHLVENALDEGEGEMWVCPGFLRELAEDALGQLRPRYAELFGERDTGALDAEFVRPDGRLAIDALTRVILAEDDLADPGTSGDAGLWAARRHATAIDPHERLVLLHIALWCASVFDLPYGVGREVRALLRAVDQEPLDHDCPHGDGHPDSGLRDNWHRRETMKTHLDHLYAPGEFAAPDEAHPADAWACPKLLVAWAQGAIEEMDERYEEMDEEDGDDGSTLR
;
A
#
# COMPACT_ATOMS: atom_id res chain seq x y z
N MET A 1 -44.18 -15.63 -7.37
CA MET A 1 -43.63 -16.87 -6.76
C MET A 1 -42.22 -16.55 -6.27
N ILE A 2 -41.83 -16.98 -5.07
CA ILE A 2 -40.47 -16.80 -4.53
C ILE A 2 -39.55 -17.85 -5.16
N VAL A 3 -38.45 -17.43 -5.79
CA VAL A 3 -37.43 -18.34 -6.34
C VAL A 3 -36.16 -18.22 -5.51
N ILE A 4 -35.79 -19.29 -4.81
CA ILE A 4 -34.53 -19.36 -4.06
C ILE A 4 -33.48 -19.97 -5.01
N PRO A 5 -32.29 -19.36 -5.18
CA PRO A 5 -31.22 -19.96 -5.96
C PRO A 5 -30.84 -21.33 -5.39
N ASP A 6 -30.58 -22.31 -6.25
CA ASP A 6 -30.10 -23.60 -5.78
C ASP A 6 -28.69 -23.45 -5.17
N ALA A 7 -28.30 -24.39 -4.30
CA ALA A 7 -27.05 -24.30 -3.54
C ALA A 7 -25.80 -24.20 -4.42
N ARG A 8 -25.87 -24.69 -5.67
CA ARG A 8 -24.76 -24.59 -6.62
C ARG A 8 -24.67 -23.19 -7.20
N THR A 9 -25.79 -22.58 -7.56
CA THR A 9 -25.83 -21.19 -8.03
C THR A 9 -25.37 -20.22 -6.95
N ALA A 10 -25.78 -20.40 -5.69
CA ALA A 10 -25.30 -19.58 -4.58
C ALA A 10 -23.78 -19.69 -4.38
N ALA A 11 -23.21 -20.89 -4.46
CA ALA A 11 -21.77 -21.10 -4.34
C ALA A 11 -20.97 -20.52 -5.52
N LEU A 12 -21.55 -20.46 -6.72
CA LEU A 12 -20.94 -19.80 -7.88
C LEU A 12 -20.98 -18.29 -7.73
N TYR A 13 -22.10 -17.74 -7.29
CA TYR A 13 -22.24 -16.32 -7.02
C TYR A 13 -21.21 -15.82 -6.01
N GLU A 14 -21.03 -16.55 -4.91
CA GLU A 14 -20.01 -16.22 -3.93
C GLU A 14 -18.60 -16.19 -4.54
N GLN A 15 -18.28 -17.13 -5.44
CA GLN A 15 -16.99 -17.11 -6.13
C GLN A 15 -16.83 -15.90 -7.04
N TRP A 16 -17.88 -15.52 -7.79
CA TRP A 16 -17.83 -14.35 -8.68
C TRP A 16 -17.68 -13.04 -7.92
N ARG A 17 -18.34 -12.90 -6.76
CA ARG A 17 -18.24 -11.71 -5.91
C ARG A 17 -16.83 -11.49 -5.33
N HIS A 18 -16.01 -12.54 -5.29
CA HIS A 18 -14.59 -12.44 -4.92
C HIS A 18 -13.67 -12.18 -6.12
N VAL A 19 -14.21 -12.11 -7.34
CA VAL A 19 -13.45 -11.73 -8.54
C VAL A 19 -13.63 -10.24 -8.75
N HIS A 20 -12.64 -9.50 -8.30
CA HIS A 20 -12.56 -8.06 -8.42
C HIS A 20 -11.35 -7.69 -9.27
N ALA A 21 -11.16 -6.38 -9.35
CA ALA A 21 -10.15 -5.72 -10.13
C ALA A 21 -8.71 -6.28 -9.86
N ALA A 22 -8.35 -6.55 -8.60
CA ALA A 22 -7.03 -7.03 -8.20
C ALA A 22 -6.88 -8.57 -8.17
N THR A 23 -7.94 -9.33 -8.46
CA THR A 23 -7.88 -10.80 -8.43
C THR A 23 -6.86 -11.34 -9.44
N GLU A 24 -6.05 -12.32 -9.00
CA GLU A 24 -5.08 -12.97 -9.86
C GLU A 24 -5.72 -13.60 -11.10
N ARG A 25 -5.07 -13.41 -12.26
CA ARG A 25 -5.52 -13.96 -13.54
C ARG A 25 -5.78 -15.47 -13.49
N GLY A 26 -4.92 -16.22 -12.81
CA GLY A 26 -5.04 -17.68 -12.69
C GLY A 26 -6.33 -18.13 -11.99
N VAL A 27 -6.92 -17.25 -11.16
CA VAL A 27 -8.18 -17.46 -10.46
C VAL A 27 -9.35 -16.91 -11.26
N ALA A 28 -9.24 -15.69 -11.79
CA ALA A 28 -10.32 -14.99 -12.46
C ALA A 28 -10.65 -15.53 -13.87
N GLU A 29 -9.64 -15.76 -14.74
CA GLU A 29 -9.87 -16.18 -16.14
C GLU A 29 -10.69 -17.47 -16.27
N PRO A 30 -10.42 -18.55 -15.48
CA PRO A 30 -11.23 -19.76 -15.56
C PRO A 30 -12.72 -19.54 -15.24
N LEU A 31 -13.03 -18.65 -14.28
CA LEU A 31 -14.40 -18.33 -13.87
C LEU A 31 -15.11 -17.54 -14.96
N VAL A 32 -14.46 -16.50 -15.49
CA VAL A 32 -14.97 -15.70 -16.61
C VAL A 32 -15.23 -16.57 -17.83
N LEU A 33 -14.26 -17.38 -18.25
CA LEU A 33 -14.37 -18.22 -19.44
C LEU A 33 -15.45 -19.32 -19.29
N ASP A 34 -15.71 -19.80 -18.07
CA ASP A 34 -16.84 -20.71 -17.84
C ASP A 34 -18.18 -20.01 -18.09
N CYS A 35 -18.36 -18.79 -17.56
CA CYS A 35 -19.55 -17.97 -17.80
C CYS A 35 -19.74 -17.67 -19.30
N VAL A 36 -18.69 -17.18 -19.97
CA VAL A 36 -18.69 -16.89 -21.42
C VAL A 36 -19.12 -18.11 -22.23
N ARG A 37 -18.46 -19.25 -21.99
CA ARG A 37 -18.73 -20.49 -22.74
C ARG A 37 -20.16 -20.97 -22.56
N ARG A 38 -20.70 -20.91 -21.34
CA ARG A 38 -22.07 -21.36 -21.04
C ARG A 38 -23.12 -20.41 -21.58
N LEU A 39 -22.89 -19.10 -21.48
CA LEU A 39 -23.78 -18.10 -22.04
C LEU A 39 -23.81 -18.17 -23.58
N ALA A 40 -22.64 -18.30 -24.21
CA ALA A 40 -22.54 -18.41 -25.67
C ALA A 40 -23.20 -19.69 -26.22
N ALA A 41 -23.21 -20.80 -25.46
CA ALA A 41 -23.85 -22.04 -25.87
C ALA A 41 -25.39 -21.94 -25.90
N GLU A 42 -25.98 -21.21 -24.95
CA GLU A 42 -27.43 -21.01 -24.86
C GLU A 42 -27.79 -19.56 -24.46
N PRO A 43 -27.65 -18.57 -25.37
CA PRO A 43 -27.79 -17.15 -25.01
C PRO A 43 -29.20 -16.76 -24.53
N GLY A 44 -30.23 -17.47 -25.00
CA GLY A 44 -31.61 -17.34 -24.53
C GLY A 44 -32.07 -18.53 -23.67
N GLY A 45 -31.15 -19.35 -23.18
CA GLY A 45 -31.44 -20.55 -22.39
C GLY A 45 -32.10 -20.23 -21.04
N GLY A 46 -32.70 -21.24 -20.41
CA GLY A 46 -33.36 -21.08 -19.11
C GLY A 46 -32.41 -20.60 -18.00
N THR A 47 -31.11 -20.84 -18.15
CA THR A 47 -30.05 -20.42 -17.21
C THR A 47 -29.28 -19.18 -17.66
N ALA A 48 -29.65 -18.51 -18.77
CA ALA A 48 -28.90 -17.37 -19.29
C ALA A 48 -28.75 -16.25 -18.23
N HIS A 49 -29.79 -16.02 -17.43
CA HIS A 49 -29.78 -15.06 -16.32
C HIS A 49 -28.65 -15.29 -15.31
N VAL A 50 -28.29 -16.56 -15.02
CA VAL A 50 -27.22 -16.90 -14.08
C VAL A 50 -25.86 -16.45 -14.62
N TRP A 51 -25.61 -16.72 -15.90
CA TRP A 51 -24.32 -16.42 -16.53
C TRP A 51 -24.17 -14.94 -16.90
N VAL A 52 -25.27 -14.26 -17.24
CA VAL A 52 -25.30 -12.79 -17.39
C VAL A 52 -24.93 -12.13 -16.07
N ALA A 53 -25.55 -12.56 -14.97
CA ALA A 53 -25.24 -12.03 -13.65
C ALA A 53 -23.79 -12.31 -13.24
N GLY A 54 -23.29 -13.54 -13.44
CA GLY A 54 -21.87 -13.82 -13.17
C GLY A 54 -20.89 -12.95 -13.96
N LEU A 55 -21.19 -12.62 -15.22
CA LEU A 55 -20.37 -11.68 -16.00
C LEU A 55 -20.53 -10.22 -15.53
N ALA A 56 -21.72 -9.83 -15.06
CA ALA A 56 -21.97 -8.50 -14.49
C ALA A 56 -21.16 -8.29 -13.19
N GLU A 57 -21.18 -9.27 -12.28
CA GLU A 57 -20.39 -9.23 -11.04
C GLU A 57 -18.89 -9.15 -11.31
N MET A 58 -18.41 -9.81 -12.38
CA MET A 58 -16.99 -9.78 -12.76
C MET A 58 -16.62 -8.62 -13.70
N THR A 59 -17.49 -7.61 -13.85
CA THR A 59 -17.21 -6.46 -14.73
C THR A 59 -16.01 -5.65 -14.27
N GLY A 60 -15.73 -5.53 -12.97
CA GLY A 60 -14.51 -4.87 -12.47
C GLY A 60 -13.23 -5.53 -13.02
N TYR A 61 -13.15 -6.86 -12.94
CA TYR A 61 -12.06 -7.62 -13.55
C TYR A 61 -12.03 -7.47 -15.09
N LEU A 62 -13.18 -7.62 -15.76
CA LEU A 62 -13.31 -7.57 -17.21
C LEU A 62 -13.11 -6.15 -17.80
N ALA A 63 -13.29 -5.09 -17.02
CA ALA A 63 -13.01 -3.73 -17.44
C ALA A 63 -11.52 -3.39 -17.26
N TRP A 64 -10.83 -4.02 -16.29
CA TRP A 64 -9.47 -3.66 -15.92
C TRP A 64 -8.37 -4.57 -16.48
N ARG A 65 -8.49 -5.90 -16.36
CA ARG A 65 -7.36 -6.83 -16.58
C ARG A 65 -7.58 -8.00 -17.55
N PRO A 66 -8.67 -8.11 -18.33
CA PRO A 66 -8.88 -9.33 -19.10
C PRO A 66 -7.83 -9.45 -20.21
N GLU A 67 -7.56 -10.68 -20.62
CA GLU A 67 -7.00 -10.89 -21.95
C GLU A 67 -7.92 -10.25 -23.01
N PRO A 68 -7.39 -9.54 -24.04
CA PRO A 68 -8.23 -8.88 -25.05
C PRO A 68 -9.21 -9.83 -25.76
N ALA A 69 -8.84 -11.11 -25.88
CA ALA A 69 -9.71 -12.15 -26.41
C ALA A 69 -10.85 -12.52 -25.44
N THR A 70 -10.56 -12.57 -24.13
CA THR A 70 -11.56 -12.82 -23.07
C THR A 70 -12.58 -11.69 -23.00
N ALA A 71 -12.13 -10.43 -22.98
CA ALA A 71 -13.02 -9.26 -23.00
C ALA A 71 -13.98 -9.29 -24.19
N ARG A 72 -13.43 -9.53 -25.39
CA ARG A 72 -14.22 -9.61 -26.62
C ARG A 72 -15.25 -10.74 -26.56
N ALA A 73 -14.83 -11.93 -26.12
CA ALA A 73 -15.73 -13.08 -26.01
C ALA A 73 -16.85 -12.83 -24.98
N ALA A 74 -16.56 -12.15 -23.88
CA ALA A 74 -17.56 -11.75 -22.89
C ALA A 74 -18.58 -10.77 -23.49
N VAL A 75 -18.13 -9.71 -24.16
CA VAL A 75 -19.01 -8.75 -24.84
C VAL A 75 -19.87 -9.43 -25.89
N GLU A 76 -19.30 -10.29 -26.73
CA GLU A 76 -20.04 -11.05 -27.75
C GLU A 76 -21.12 -11.95 -27.13
N ALA A 77 -20.80 -12.64 -26.03
CA ALA A 77 -21.76 -13.50 -25.32
C ALA A 77 -22.90 -12.70 -24.68
N LEU A 78 -22.58 -11.55 -24.07
CA LEU A 78 -23.56 -10.65 -23.45
C LEU A 78 -24.50 -10.03 -24.49
N VAL A 79 -23.96 -9.53 -25.60
CA VAL A 79 -24.77 -8.98 -26.71
C VAL A 79 -25.68 -10.06 -27.29
N ALA A 80 -25.18 -11.28 -27.51
CA ALA A 80 -26.00 -12.39 -27.99
C ALA A 80 -27.13 -12.75 -27.01
N ALA A 81 -26.87 -12.71 -25.70
CA ALA A 81 -27.87 -12.96 -24.67
C ALA A 81 -28.94 -11.87 -24.61
N ALA A 82 -28.52 -10.61 -24.77
CA ALA A 82 -29.42 -9.47 -24.88
C ALA A 82 -30.35 -9.60 -26.08
N ASP A 83 -29.82 -9.88 -27.27
CA ASP A 83 -30.60 -10.04 -28.49
C ASP A 83 -31.59 -11.22 -28.39
N ALA A 84 -31.15 -12.36 -27.85
CA ALA A 84 -32.00 -13.53 -27.67
C ALA A 84 -33.15 -13.30 -26.68
N SER A 85 -32.97 -12.38 -25.73
CA SER A 85 -33.92 -12.10 -24.66
C SER A 85 -34.83 -10.89 -24.97
N ALA A 86 -34.37 -9.91 -25.74
CA ALA A 86 -35.09 -8.69 -26.09
C ALA A 86 -36.39 -8.96 -26.88
N GLY A 87 -36.42 -10.03 -27.68
CA GLY A 87 -37.59 -10.42 -28.47
C GLY A 87 -38.68 -11.18 -27.71
N ARG A 88 -38.49 -11.45 -26.41
CA ARG A 88 -39.44 -12.24 -25.61
C ARG A 88 -40.46 -11.35 -24.90
N GLU A 89 -41.73 -11.66 -25.10
CA GLU A 89 -42.81 -10.98 -24.39
C GLU A 89 -42.80 -11.35 -22.90
N CYS A 90 -43.03 -10.34 -22.05
CA CYS A 90 -43.23 -10.51 -20.61
C CYS A 90 -44.50 -9.78 -20.17
N GLY A 91 -45.17 -10.31 -19.14
CA GLY A 91 -46.41 -9.73 -18.60
C GLY A 91 -46.20 -8.63 -17.55
N HIS A 92 -44.96 -8.21 -17.30
CA HIS A 92 -44.62 -7.24 -16.26
C HIS A 92 -44.78 -5.80 -16.76
N ALA A 93 -45.29 -4.92 -15.89
CA ALA A 93 -45.49 -3.51 -16.19
C ALA A 93 -44.22 -2.66 -16.02
N THR A 94 -43.28 -3.13 -15.20
CA THR A 94 -42.03 -2.45 -14.86
C THR A 94 -40.88 -3.46 -14.81
N HIS A 95 -39.67 -2.98 -15.04
CA HIS A 95 -38.45 -3.79 -15.05
C HIS A 95 -37.42 -3.13 -14.12
N PRO A 96 -36.93 -3.81 -13.08
CA PRO A 96 -35.89 -3.30 -12.19
C PRO A 96 -34.71 -2.63 -12.91
N TYR A 97 -34.21 -3.24 -13.99
CA TYR A 97 -33.12 -2.66 -14.79
C TYR A 97 -33.44 -1.27 -15.37
N GLU A 98 -34.71 -0.93 -15.63
CA GLU A 98 -35.07 0.39 -16.17
C GLU A 98 -34.88 1.49 -15.11
N ALA A 99 -35.00 1.16 -13.82
CA ALA A 99 -34.69 2.08 -12.72
C ALA A 99 -33.17 2.21 -12.56
N GLU A 100 -32.44 1.09 -12.54
CA GLU A 100 -30.97 1.11 -12.52
C GLU A 100 -30.42 1.92 -13.68
N LEU A 101 -30.95 1.76 -14.90
CA LEU A 101 -30.47 2.50 -16.07
C LEU A 101 -30.70 4.02 -15.97
N ALA A 102 -31.67 4.46 -15.16
CA ALA A 102 -31.87 5.87 -14.86
C ALA A 102 -30.87 6.38 -13.80
N GLU A 103 -30.35 5.49 -12.95
CA GLU A 103 -29.41 5.75 -11.86
C GLU A 103 -27.94 5.56 -12.27
N LEU A 104 -27.65 4.81 -13.35
CA LEU A 104 -26.30 4.60 -13.90
C LEU A 104 -25.55 5.91 -14.24
N GLY A 105 -26.28 7.00 -14.50
CA GLY A 105 -25.70 8.31 -14.77
C GLY A 105 -25.30 9.07 -13.50
N GLU A 106 -25.68 8.57 -12.32
CA GLU A 106 -25.53 9.25 -11.05
C GLU A 106 -24.57 8.58 -10.08
N ASN A 107 -24.05 7.35 -10.34
CA ASN A 107 -22.81 6.80 -9.73
C ASN A 107 -22.61 5.26 -9.77
N ASP A 108 -23.63 4.43 -10.02
CA ASP A 108 -23.49 2.97 -9.85
C ASP A 108 -23.23 2.20 -11.15
N GLY A 109 -22.48 1.10 -11.06
CA GLY A 109 -22.35 0.10 -12.13
C GLY A 109 -23.53 -0.90 -12.15
N PRO A 110 -23.62 -1.78 -13.17
CA PRO A 110 -24.70 -2.76 -13.25
C PRO A 110 -24.58 -3.83 -12.18
N SER A 111 -25.48 -3.78 -11.20
CA SER A 111 -25.61 -4.86 -10.23
C SER A 111 -26.32 -6.08 -10.87
N GLY A 112 -25.69 -7.25 -10.84
CA GLY A 112 -26.25 -8.48 -11.44
C GLY A 112 -27.06 -9.32 -10.45
N TRP A 113 -27.01 -8.98 -9.17
CA TRP A 113 -27.40 -9.82 -8.06
C TRP A 113 -28.88 -10.22 -8.06
N TYR A 114 -29.79 -9.34 -8.49
CA TYR A 114 -31.23 -9.62 -8.50
C TYR A 114 -31.63 -10.63 -9.57
N LEU A 115 -30.78 -10.85 -10.59
CA LEU A 115 -30.95 -11.92 -11.55
C LEU A 115 -30.64 -13.31 -10.96
N ILE A 116 -30.10 -13.40 -9.74
CA ILE A 116 -29.79 -14.66 -9.06
C ILE A 116 -30.56 -14.76 -7.72
N GLY A 117 -30.84 -13.62 -7.07
CA GLY A 117 -31.42 -13.49 -5.74
C GLY A 117 -30.32 -13.40 -4.67
N GLU A 118 -30.33 -12.36 -3.83
CA GLU A 118 -29.22 -11.98 -2.93
C GLU A 118 -28.83 -13.09 -1.94
N SER A 119 -29.82 -13.84 -1.46
CA SER A 119 -29.69 -14.76 -0.33
C SER A 119 -31.04 -15.47 -0.13
N PRO A 120 -31.10 -16.62 0.58
CA PRO A 120 -32.36 -17.15 1.12
C PRO A 120 -33.18 -16.12 1.93
N GLU A 121 -32.60 -15.00 2.36
CA GLU A 121 -33.23 -13.95 3.17
C GLU A 121 -33.89 -12.81 2.38
N VAL A 122 -33.50 -12.59 1.12
CA VAL A 122 -34.16 -11.62 0.20
C VAL A 122 -34.60 -12.36 -1.07
N PRO A 123 -35.83 -12.90 -1.06
CA PRO A 123 -36.29 -13.78 -2.11
C PRO A 123 -36.51 -13.06 -3.44
N ARG A 124 -36.09 -13.72 -4.52
CA ARG A 124 -36.34 -13.28 -5.89
C ARG A 124 -37.84 -13.25 -6.24
N GLY A 125 -38.30 -12.17 -6.86
CA GLY A 125 -39.60 -12.06 -7.50
C GLY A 125 -39.61 -12.64 -8.93
N GLU A 126 -40.77 -13.09 -9.41
CA GLU A 126 -40.94 -13.56 -10.80
C GLU A 126 -40.60 -12.47 -11.84
N ALA A 127 -40.74 -11.20 -11.45
CA ALA A 127 -40.37 -10.06 -12.27
C ALA A 127 -38.85 -9.96 -12.51
N ASP A 128 -38.02 -10.49 -11.61
CA ASP A 128 -36.56 -10.38 -11.66
C ASP A 128 -35.95 -11.38 -12.66
N LEU A 129 -36.69 -12.43 -13.04
CA LEU A 129 -36.36 -13.37 -14.12
C LEU A 129 -36.77 -12.88 -15.51
N CYS A 130 -37.38 -11.70 -15.58
CA CYS A 130 -37.93 -11.19 -16.83
C CYS A 130 -36.85 -11.16 -17.93
N PRO A 131 -37.12 -11.69 -19.13
CA PRO A 131 -36.18 -11.62 -20.25
C PRO A 131 -35.69 -10.19 -20.55
N ARG A 132 -36.51 -9.17 -20.25
CA ARG A 132 -36.10 -7.76 -20.37
C ARG A 132 -35.06 -7.33 -19.35
N ASN A 133 -35.11 -7.83 -18.12
CA ASN A 133 -34.06 -7.56 -17.13
C ASN A 133 -32.75 -8.24 -17.53
N VAL A 134 -32.82 -9.51 -17.97
CA VAL A 134 -31.64 -10.24 -18.46
C VAL A 134 -31.01 -9.51 -19.64
N ALA A 135 -31.84 -9.04 -20.59
CA ALA A 135 -31.35 -8.24 -21.71
C ALA A 135 -30.77 -6.91 -21.26
N GLY A 136 -31.41 -6.24 -20.29
CA GLY A 136 -30.97 -4.99 -19.73
C GLY A 136 -29.59 -5.07 -19.08
N VAL A 137 -29.43 -5.96 -18.10
CA VAL A 137 -28.14 -6.19 -17.42
C VAL A 137 -27.07 -6.62 -18.42
N ALA A 138 -27.39 -7.53 -19.35
CA ALA A 138 -26.43 -7.96 -20.35
C ALA A 138 -25.94 -6.79 -21.24
N ARG A 139 -26.84 -5.87 -21.58
CA ARG A 139 -26.50 -4.66 -22.35
C ARG A 139 -25.59 -3.72 -21.55
N VAL A 140 -25.93 -3.45 -20.29
CA VAL A 140 -25.12 -2.56 -19.45
C VAL A 140 -23.75 -3.18 -19.17
N ALA A 141 -23.67 -4.45 -18.78
CA ALA A 141 -22.40 -5.14 -18.56
C ALA A 141 -21.52 -5.18 -19.82
N ALA A 142 -22.12 -5.40 -21.01
CA ALA A 142 -21.39 -5.31 -22.26
C ALA A 142 -20.82 -3.91 -22.51
N ASP A 143 -21.59 -2.86 -22.20
CA ASP A 143 -21.16 -1.48 -22.38
C ASP A 143 -20.10 -1.05 -21.34
N VAL A 144 -20.19 -1.52 -20.09
CA VAL A 144 -19.13 -1.30 -19.08
C VAL A 144 -17.79 -1.90 -19.54
N ILE A 145 -17.82 -3.12 -20.08
CA ILE A 145 -16.61 -3.78 -20.60
C ILE A 145 -16.11 -3.10 -21.89
N ALA A 146 -17.03 -2.71 -22.77
CA ALA A 146 -16.75 -2.07 -24.05
C ALA A 146 -17.77 -0.95 -24.33
N PRO A 147 -17.49 0.30 -23.92
CA PRO A 147 -18.41 1.42 -24.03
C PRO A 147 -18.85 1.69 -25.44
N PHE A 148 -20.10 2.10 -25.58
CA PHE A 148 -20.78 2.32 -26.85
C PHE A 148 -20.87 1.06 -27.72
N SER A 149 -20.57 -0.13 -27.19
CA SER A 149 -20.83 -1.39 -27.90
C SER A 149 -22.33 -1.66 -28.01
N VAL A 150 -23.13 -1.06 -27.12
CA VAL A 150 -24.58 -1.18 -27.12
C VAL A 150 -25.25 0.21 -27.21
N PRO A 151 -26.09 0.48 -28.22
CA PRO A 151 -26.77 1.77 -28.33
C PRO A 151 -27.72 2.07 -27.17
N GLY A 152 -27.75 3.33 -26.73
CA GLY A 152 -28.74 3.85 -25.78
C GLY A 152 -28.50 3.46 -24.32
N ILE A 153 -27.28 3.04 -23.99
CA ILE A 153 -26.79 2.91 -22.61
C ILE A 153 -25.99 4.18 -22.31
N PRO A 154 -26.26 4.90 -21.20
CA PRO A 154 -25.40 5.98 -20.74
C PRO A 154 -23.99 5.46 -20.46
N VAL A 155 -22.99 6.33 -20.48
CA VAL A 155 -21.64 5.94 -20.05
C VAL A 155 -21.69 5.46 -18.61
N ALA A 156 -21.20 4.24 -18.38
CA ALA A 156 -21.22 3.58 -17.07
C ALA A 156 -19.83 3.03 -16.72
N VAL A 157 -19.55 2.94 -15.42
CA VAL A 157 -18.36 2.29 -14.85
C VAL A 157 -18.77 0.99 -14.15
N SER A 158 -17.79 0.20 -13.70
CA SER A 158 -18.08 -0.98 -12.87
C SER A 158 -18.56 -0.57 -11.48
N GLU A 159 -19.30 -1.45 -10.80
CA GLU A 159 -19.85 -1.20 -9.45
C GLU A 159 -18.76 -0.82 -8.43
N ASP A 160 -17.61 -1.50 -8.47
CA ASP A 160 -16.48 -1.22 -7.56
C ASP A 160 -15.76 0.11 -7.85
N HIS A 161 -16.02 0.76 -8.98
CA HIS A 161 -15.24 1.91 -9.46
C HIS A 161 -15.27 3.09 -8.49
N GLU A 162 -16.44 3.36 -7.90
CA GLU A 162 -16.59 4.45 -6.95
C GLU A 162 -15.90 4.17 -5.63
N GLN A 163 -15.97 2.92 -5.19
CA GLN A 163 -15.30 2.49 -3.99
C GLN A 163 -13.79 2.60 -4.17
N ASP A 164 -13.25 2.26 -5.35
CA ASP A 164 -11.83 2.47 -5.67
C ASP A 164 -11.43 3.96 -5.62
N VAL A 165 -12.26 4.87 -6.15
CA VAL A 165 -12.05 6.32 -6.05
C VAL A 165 -12.07 6.75 -4.58
N LYS A 166 -13.09 6.33 -3.84
CA LYS A 166 -13.27 6.69 -2.44
C LYS A 166 -12.14 6.18 -1.56
N ASP A 167 -11.70 4.94 -1.74
CA ASP A 167 -10.61 4.34 -0.97
C ASP A 167 -9.30 5.12 -1.19
N LEU A 168 -9.03 5.52 -2.44
CA LEU A 168 -7.89 6.36 -2.78
C LEU A 168 -8.00 7.75 -2.13
N LEU A 169 -9.17 8.39 -2.21
CA LEU A 169 -9.41 9.70 -1.60
C LEU A 169 -9.32 9.65 -0.07
N ASP A 170 -9.82 8.60 0.56
CA ASP A 170 -9.88 8.46 2.02
C ASP A 170 -8.47 8.51 2.62
N PHE A 171 -7.50 7.76 2.07
CA PHE A 171 -6.13 7.85 2.58
C PHE A 171 -5.41 9.12 2.13
N LEU A 172 -5.61 9.62 0.90
CA LEU A 172 -4.97 10.87 0.45
C LEU A 172 -5.40 12.08 1.30
N ASN A 173 -6.61 12.06 1.86
CA ASN A 173 -7.13 13.08 2.77
C ASN A 173 -6.76 12.84 4.25
N ASP A 174 -5.97 11.80 4.57
CA ASP A 174 -5.60 11.40 5.93
C ASP A 174 -6.80 10.96 6.80
N TYR A 175 -7.85 10.42 6.16
CA TYR A 175 -9.03 9.81 6.79
C TYR A 175 -9.29 8.37 6.27
N PRO A 176 -8.30 7.45 6.30
CA PRO A 176 -8.45 6.13 5.72
C PRO A 176 -9.54 5.31 6.42
N TYR A 177 -10.41 4.67 5.63
CA TYR A 177 -11.28 3.61 6.12
C TYR A 177 -10.56 2.25 6.03
N GLY A 178 -9.83 1.90 7.09
CA GLY A 178 -9.03 0.66 7.15
C GLY A 178 -7.53 0.93 7.17
N ASP A 179 -6.75 -0.07 6.77
CA ASP A 179 -5.30 0.05 6.69
C ASP A 179 -4.87 0.62 5.32
N PRO A 180 -4.30 1.84 5.27
CA PRO A 180 -3.83 2.42 4.01
C PRO A 180 -2.65 1.64 3.40
N ALA A 181 -1.80 0.98 4.20
CA ALA A 181 -0.67 0.21 3.67
C ALA A 181 -1.18 -0.94 2.78
N PHE A 182 -2.13 -1.73 3.29
CA PHE A 182 -2.81 -2.77 2.54
C PHE A 182 -3.47 -2.27 1.24
N THR A 183 -4.21 -1.15 1.30
CA THR A 183 -4.90 -0.60 0.13
C THR A 183 -3.91 -0.14 -0.95
N ILE A 184 -2.82 0.52 -0.54
CA ILE A 184 -1.79 0.99 -1.46
C ILE A 184 -1.05 -0.19 -2.07
N GLU A 185 -0.66 -1.19 -1.27
CA GLU A 185 -0.02 -2.41 -1.74
C GLU A 185 -0.87 -3.16 -2.77
N CYS A 186 -2.18 -3.33 -2.50
CA CYS A 186 -3.12 -3.93 -3.44
C CYS A 186 -3.18 -3.17 -4.78
N ASN A 187 -3.09 -1.84 -4.74
CA ASN A 187 -3.06 -1.00 -5.93
C ASN A 187 -1.68 -1.00 -6.64
N ALA A 188 -0.60 -1.27 -5.91
CA ALA A 188 0.76 -1.33 -6.41
C ALA A 188 1.06 -2.59 -7.24
N GLY A 189 0.17 -3.60 -7.19
CA GLY A 189 0.30 -4.87 -7.91
C GLY A 189 0.73 -4.71 -9.38
N VAL A 190 1.78 -5.43 -9.75
CA VAL A 190 2.53 -5.27 -11.01
C VAL A 190 1.62 -5.34 -12.25
N PRO A 191 1.65 -4.35 -13.16
CA PRO A 191 0.87 -4.38 -14.38
C PRO A 191 1.32 -5.53 -15.31
N HIS A 192 0.37 -6.24 -15.90
CA HIS A 192 0.65 -7.42 -16.73
C HIS A 192 1.07 -7.07 -18.17
N ALA A 193 1.89 -7.94 -18.77
CA ALA A 193 2.18 -7.87 -20.20
C ALA A 193 0.87 -8.01 -21.01
N GLY A 194 0.50 -6.95 -21.74
CA GLY A 194 -0.76 -6.89 -22.51
C GLY A 194 -1.82 -5.93 -21.95
N SER A 195 -1.55 -5.23 -20.83
CA SER A 195 -2.42 -4.16 -20.36
C SER A 195 -2.72 -3.14 -21.45
N THR A 196 -3.96 -2.64 -21.48
CA THR A 196 -4.33 -1.55 -22.39
C THR A 196 -3.63 -0.25 -21.98
N ARG A 197 -3.57 0.74 -22.89
CA ARG A 197 -2.97 2.06 -22.58
C ARG A 197 -3.65 2.73 -21.38
N GLY A 198 -4.98 2.64 -21.26
CA GLY A 198 -5.72 3.23 -20.14
C GLY A 198 -5.43 2.53 -18.81
N VAL A 199 -5.35 1.20 -18.81
CA VAL A 199 -5.00 0.40 -17.62
C VAL A 199 -3.61 0.79 -17.10
N LEU A 200 -2.63 0.88 -18.02
CA LEU A 200 -1.28 1.29 -17.68
C LEU A 200 -1.23 2.75 -17.22
N ALA A 201 -2.00 3.64 -17.85
CA ALA A 201 -2.11 5.04 -17.45
C ALA A 201 -2.61 5.19 -16.03
N GLY A 202 -3.76 4.60 -15.72
CA GLY A 202 -4.36 4.73 -14.41
C GLY A 202 -3.60 3.98 -13.32
N TYR A 203 -2.84 2.93 -13.67
CA TYR A 203 -1.86 2.36 -12.75
C TYR A 203 -0.79 3.41 -12.38
N VAL A 204 -0.11 3.97 -13.37
CA VAL A 204 0.99 4.93 -13.16
C VAL A 204 0.52 6.17 -12.41
N ILE A 205 -0.62 6.75 -12.78
CA ILE A 205 -1.16 7.96 -12.12
C ILE A 205 -1.51 7.65 -10.67
N THR A 206 -2.10 6.49 -10.37
CA THR A 206 -2.36 6.09 -8.97
C THR A 206 -1.08 5.93 -8.17
N GLN A 207 -0.03 5.34 -8.74
CA GLN A 207 1.26 5.24 -8.04
C GLN A 207 1.88 6.62 -7.81
N HIS A 208 1.77 7.52 -8.79
CA HIS A 208 2.26 8.89 -8.70
C HIS A 208 1.56 9.68 -7.59
N VAL A 209 0.22 9.72 -7.61
CA VAL A 209 -0.56 10.45 -6.58
C VAL A 209 -0.39 9.86 -5.18
N SER A 210 -0.14 8.54 -5.08
CA SER A 210 0.09 7.87 -3.79
C SER A 210 1.51 8.08 -3.24
N ALA A 211 2.49 8.38 -4.08
CA ALA A 211 3.90 8.43 -3.68
C ALA A 211 4.19 9.46 -2.56
N PRO A 212 3.62 10.68 -2.55
CA PRO A 212 3.78 11.60 -1.43
C PRO A 212 3.24 11.04 -0.12
N TYR A 213 2.05 10.42 -0.14
CA TYR A 213 1.47 9.81 1.06
C TYR A 213 2.38 8.70 1.60
N VAL A 214 2.84 7.81 0.71
CA VAL A 214 3.77 6.74 1.07
C VAL A 214 5.07 7.29 1.64
N TYR A 215 5.62 8.34 1.04
CA TYR A 215 6.84 8.99 1.50
C TYR A 215 6.73 9.46 2.96
N TYR A 216 5.62 10.12 3.32
CA TYR A 216 5.46 10.75 4.63
C TYR A 216 4.76 9.90 5.69
N ARG A 217 3.92 8.94 5.29
CA ARG A 217 3.01 8.22 6.20
C ARG A 217 3.26 6.73 6.29
N ILE A 218 3.89 6.12 5.28
CA ILE A 218 4.07 4.67 5.24
C ILE A 218 5.52 4.32 5.57
N GLY A 219 5.69 3.40 6.53
CA GLY A 219 6.99 2.87 6.98
C GLY A 219 7.19 1.38 6.67
N VAL A 220 6.32 0.80 5.84
CA VAL A 220 6.20 -0.64 5.60
C VAL A 220 6.88 -1.00 4.27
N ARG A 221 7.90 -1.85 4.30
CA ARG A 221 8.73 -2.19 3.13
C ARG A 221 7.97 -2.84 1.98
N PRO A 222 7.02 -3.77 2.20
CA PRO A 222 6.17 -4.35 1.14
C PRO A 222 5.57 -3.33 0.21
N VAL A 223 5.05 -2.24 0.78
CA VAL A 223 4.42 -1.17 0.02
C VAL A 223 5.44 -0.54 -0.93
N PHE A 224 6.64 -0.22 -0.42
CA PHE A 224 7.69 0.35 -1.27
C PHE A 224 8.20 -0.65 -2.31
N ASP A 225 8.45 -1.90 -1.94
CA ASP A 225 8.94 -2.93 -2.85
C ASP A 225 7.93 -3.16 -3.99
N ALA A 226 6.63 -3.28 -3.67
CA ALA A 226 5.56 -3.44 -4.65
C ALA A 226 5.41 -2.22 -5.57
N MET A 227 5.43 -0.99 -5.03
CA MET A 227 5.33 0.23 -5.83
C MET A 227 6.54 0.42 -6.74
N ILE A 228 7.76 0.21 -6.22
CA ILE A 228 9.00 0.38 -6.98
C ILE A 228 9.05 -0.67 -8.09
N GLU A 229 8.82 -1.95 -7.80
CA GLU A 229 8.80 -3.02 -8.80
C GLU A 229 7.77 -2.74 -9.89
N GLY A 230 6.55 -2.39 -9.50
CA GLY A 230 5.47 -2.17 -10.46
C GLY A 230 5.66 -0.92 -11.31
N LEU A 231 6.23 0.17 -10.77
CA LEU A 231 6.63 1.36 -11.53
C LEU A 231 7.78 1.06 -12.51
N GLU A 232 8.80 0.32 -12.07
CA GLU A 232 9.88 -0.14 -12.95
C GLU A 232 9.32 -0.99 -14.09
N LYS A 233 8.35 -1.87 -13.79
CA LYS A 233 7.69 -2.67 -14.82
C LYS A 233 6.87 -1.82 -15.78
N ALA A 234 6.17 -0.82 -15.26
CA ALA A 234 5.43 0.13 -16.08
C ALA A 234 6.37 0.87 -17.05
N LEU A 235 7.55 1.30 -16.59
CA LEU A 235 8.57 1.94 -17.44
C LEU A 235 9.05 1.01 -18.57
N GLU A 236 9.27 -0.28 -18.30
CA GLU A 236 9.59 -1.26 -19.35
C GLU A 236 8.49 -1.37 -20.40
N MET A 237 7.22 -1.41 -19.95
CA MET A 237 6.06 -1.50 -20.83
C MET A 237 5.89 -0.23 -21.68
N LEU A 238 6.06 0.95 -21.08
CA LEU A 238 6.03 2.24 -21.78
C LEU A 238 7.15 2.34 -22.81
N ALA A 239 8.35 1.83 -22.51
CA ALA A 239 9.44 1.75 -23.46
C ALA A 239 9.14 0.81 -24.63
N TYR A 240 8.50 -0.33 -24.37
CA TYR A 240 8.11 -1.30 -25.40
C TYR A 240 7.01 -0.78 -26.32
N ILE A 241 5.97 -0.11 -25.78
CA ILE A 241 4.89 0.48 -26.57
C ILE A 241 5.47 1.45 -27.61
N GLY A 242 6.51 2.20 -27.22
CA GLY A 242 7.28 3.05 -28.10
C GLY A 242 6.49 4.25 -28.61
N GLY A 243 7.20 5.35 -28.84
CA GLY A 243 6.60 6.57 -29.40
C GLY A 243 7.31 7.80 -28.87
N VAL A 244 7.63 8.72 -29.78
CA VAL A 244 7.89 10.09 -29.37
C VAL A 244 6.54 10.66 -28.95
N CYS A 245 6.49 11.33 -27.80
CA CYS A 245 5.31 12.08 -27.40
C CYS A 245 4.85 12.95 -28.58
N PRO A 246 3.61 12.79 -29.09
CA PRO A 246 3.14 13.59 -30.20
C PRO A 246 2.79 15.03 -29.79
N HIS A 247 2.69 15.27 -28.48
CA HIS A 247 2.31 16.54 -27.89
C HIS A 247 3.52 17.47 -27.71
N ALA A 248 3.29 18.77 -27.84
CA ALA A 248 4.26 19.80 -27.55
C ALA A 248 4.46 20.00 -26.03
N GLU A 249 5.51 20.74 -25.68
CA GLU A 249 5.73 21.18 -24.30
C GLU A 249 4.54 22.01 -23.81
N GLY A 250 4.01 21.66 -22.64
CA GLY A 250 2.81 22.30 -22.06
C GLY A 250 1.48 21.84 -22.65
N GLU A 251 1.46 20.84 -23.53
CA GLU A 251 0.21 20.21 -24.01
C GLU A 251 -0.23 19.02 -23.14
N HIS A 252 0.61 18.54 -22.21
CA HIS A 252 0.18 17.57 -21.20
C HIS A 252 -0.54 18.26 -20.04
N PRO A 253 -1.39 17.54 -19.29
CA PRO A 253 -2.04 18.08 -18.10
C PRO A 253 -1.01 18.67 -17.13
N ASP A 254 -1.30 19.87 -16.62
CA ASP A 254 -0.52 20.49 -15.57
C ASP A 254 -1.03 20.00 -14.21
N LEU A 255 -0.28 19.07 -13.60
CA LEU A 255 -0.65 18.51 -12.31
C LEU A 255 -0.56 19.55 -11.17
N GLU A 256 0.24 20.61 -11.32
CA GLU A 256 0.32 21.67 -10.29
C GLU A 256 -0.96 22.50 -10.19
N GLU A 257 -1.78 22.52 -11.25
CA GLU A 257 -3.08 23.21 -11.27
C GLU A 257 -4.24 22.31 -10.82
N LEU A 258 -3.99 21.01 -10.62
CA LEU A 258 -4.98 20.04 -10.16
C LEU A 258 -4.90 19.84 -8.64
N TYR A 259 -6.04 19.57 -8.04
CA TYR A 259 -6.09 19.03 -6.69
C TYR A 259 -5.81 17.52 -6.76
N TYR A 260 -5.15 16.98 -5.74
CA TYR A 260 -4.82 15.54 -5.68
C TYR A 260 -6.06 14.66 -5.76
N GLU A 261 -7.22 15.16 -5.29
CA GLU A 261 -8.50 14.46 -5.40
C GLU A 261 -8.92 14.29 -6.87
N THR A 262 -8.73 15.33 -7.69
CA THR A 262 -9.02 15.28 -9.12
C THR A 262 -8.07 14.33 -9.84
N GLU A 263 -6.79 14.32 -9.48
CA GLU A 263 -5.84 13.34 -10.02
C GLU A 263 -6.22 11.91 -9.66
N ALA A 264 -6.65 11.66 -8.41
CA ALA A 264 -7.11 10.35 -7.95
C ALA A 264 -8.35 9.87 -8.74
N GLU A 265 -9.34 10.74 -8.92
CA GLU A 265 -10.52 10.44 -9.74
C GLU A 265 -10.13 10.09 -11.17
N ILE A 266 -9.28 10.91 -11.81
CA ILE A 266 -8.78 10.67 -13.16
C ILE A 266 -8.00 9.36 -13.23
N ALA A 267 -7.18 9.06 -12.23
CA ALA A 267 -6.39 7.83 -12.15
C ALA A 267 -7.30 6.59 -12.18
N CYS A 268 -8.42 6.61 -11.47
CA CYS A 268 -9.39 5.53 -11.50
C CYS A 268 -10.13 5.49 -12.84
N HIS A 269 -10.68 6.62 -13.29
CA HIS A 269 -11.47 6.69 -14.53
C HIS A 269 -10.68 6.29 -15.78
N VAL A 270 -9.41 6.67 -15.91
CA VAL A 270 -8.64 6.38 -17.12
C VAL A 270 -8.37 4.87 -17.30
N ARG A 271 -8.42 4.08 -16.21
CA ARG A 271 -8.18 2.63 -16.21
C ARG A 271 -9.19 1.90 -17.08
N THR A 272 -10.46 2.27 -16.98
CA THR A 272 -11.55 1.58 -17.66
C THR A 272 -11.96 2.34 -18.91
N PRO A 273 -12.40 1.63 -19.96
CA PRO A 273 -13.03 2.28 -21.10
C PRO A 273 -14.20 3.19 -20.70
N GLY A 274 -15.08 2.74 -19.79
CA GLY A 274 -16.24 3.50 -19.33
C GLY A 274 -15.86 4.77 -18.58
N GLY A 275 -14.87 4.69 -17.69
CA GLY A 275 -14.35 5.87 -17.00
C GLY A 275 -13.70 6.88 -17.95
N ARG A 276 -12.98 6.44 -19.00
CA ARG A 276 -12.47 7.37 -20.03
C ARG A 276 -13.58 8.08 -20.79
N ALA A 277 -14.66 7.37 -21.11
CA ALA A 277 -15.82 8.00 -21.73
C ALA A 277 -16.47 9.00 -20.75
N HIS A 278 -16.51 8.68 -19.45
CA HIS A 278 -17.07 9.55 -18.41
C HIS A 278 -16.26 10.84 -18.29
N LEU A 279 -14.92 10.74 -18.31
CA LEU A 279 -14.03 11.90 -18.30
C LEU A 279 -14.27 12.82 -19.49
N VAL A 280 -14.36 12.28 -20.71
CA VAL A 280 -14.61 13.07 -21.93
C VAL A 280 -15.99 13.75 -21.91
N GLU A 281 -16.99 13.13 -21.29
CA GLU A 281 -18.33 13.72 -21.21
C GLU A 281 -18.45 14.81 -20.12
N ASN A 282 -17.74 14.67 -18.99
CA ASN A 282 -18.02 15.45 -17.78
C ASN A 282 -16.86 16.32 -17.28
N ALA A 283 -15.62 15.97 -17.58
CA ALA A 283 -14.45 16.55 -16.91
C ALA A 283 -13.37 17.09 -17.86
N LEU A 284 -13.25 16.52 -19.05
CA LEU A 284 -12.17 16.80 -20.00
C LEU A 284 -12.72 17.39 -21.30
N ASP A 285 -11.99 18.35 -21.87
CA ASP A 285 -12.28 18.87 -23.20
C ASP A 285 -11.99 17.82 -24.29
N GLU A 286 -12.58 18.01 -25.47
CA GLU A 286 -12.43 17.09 -26.60
C GLU A 286 -10.95 16.95 -27.00
N GLY A 287 -10.39 15.75 -26.77
CA GLY A 287 -9.00 15.40 -27.12
C GLY A 287 -8.04 15.31 -25.93
N GLU A 288 -8.41 15.82 -24.75
CA GLU A 288 -7.55 15.76 -23.56
C GLU A 288 -7.35 14.35 -23.03
N GLY A 289 -8.34 13.45 -23.24
CA GLY A 289 -8.24 12.05 -22.84
C GLY A 289 -7.03 11.30 -23.44
N GLU A 290 -6.54 11.68 -24.62
CA GLU A 290 -5.34 11.07 -25.22
C GLU A 290 -4.04 11.51 -24.54
N MET A 291 -4.05 12.66 -23.87
CA MET A 291 -2.90 13.17 -23.11
C MET A 291 -2.67 12.33 -21.85
N TRP A 292 -3.75 11.98 -21.15
CA TRP A 292 -3.73 11.11 -19.96
C TRP A 292 -3.25 9.68 -20.23
N VAL A 293 -3.30 9.21 -21.47
CA VAL A 293 -2.77 7.90 -21.89
C VAL A 293 -1.48 8.01 -22.72
N CYS A 294 -0.87 9.19 -22.78
CA CYS A 294 0.36 9.43 -23.53
C CYS A 294 1.55 8.71 -22.88
N PRO A 295 2.30 7.85 -23.61
CA PRO A 295 3.43 7.14 -23.03
C PRO A 295 4.58 8.03 -22.55
N GLY A 296 4.72 9.23 -23.14
CA GLY A 296 5.72 10.23 -22.72
C GLY A 296 5.37 10.81 -21.35
N PHE A 297 4.14 11.32 -21.21
CA PHE A 297 3.60 11.84 -19.95
C PHE A 297 3.69 10.82 -18.81
N LEU A 298 3.19 9.60 -19.04
CA LEU A 298 3.21 8.53 -18.03
C LEU A 298 4.64 8.14 -17.62
N ARG A 299 5.61 8.24 -18.52
CA ARG A 299 7.01 7.99 -18.16
C ARG A 299 7.52 9.02 -17.17
N GLU A 300 7.23 10.30 -17.41
CA GLU A 300 7.63 11.40 -16.52
C GLU A 300 7.03 11.20 -15.12
N LEU A 301 5.73 10.86 -15.03
CA LEU A 301 5.08 10.58 -13.75
C LEU A 301 5.69 9.38 -13.00
N ALA A 302 5.97 8.29 -13.73
CA ALA A 302 6.58 7.10 -13.15
C ALA A 302 8.02 7.35 -12.67
N GLU A 303 8.80 8.12 -13.44
CA GLU A 303 10.16 8.52 -13.07
C GLU A 303 10.16 9.45 -11.86
N ASP A 304 9.22 10.41 -11.79
CA ASP A 304 9.06 11.29 -10.62
C ASP A 304 8.69 10.50 -9.35
N ALA A 305 7.68 9.62 -9.45
CA ALA A 305 7.28 8.76 -8.33
C ALA A 305 8.45 7.88 -7.83
N LEU A 306 9.21 7.27 -8.74
CA LEU A 306 10.43 6.53 -8.38
C LEU A 306 11.52 7.42 -7.78
N GLY A 307 11.60 8.67 -8.24
CA GLY A 307 12.50 9.70 -7.71
C GLY A 307 12.20 10.06 -6.26
N GLN A 308 10.95 9.94 -5.83
CA GLN A 308 10.53 10.13 -4.44
C GLN A 308 10.69 8.84 -3.60
N LEU A 309 10.24 7.70 -4.14
CA LEU A 309 10.19 6.43 -3.41
C LEU A 309 11.59 5.84 -3.12
N ARG A 310 12.51 5.84 -4.10
CA ARG A 310 13.82 5.20 -3.92
C ARG A 310 14.71 5.85 -2.85
N PRO A 311 14.84 7.19 -2.78
CA PRO A 311 15.59 7.81 -1.69
C PRO A 311 14.98 7.51 -0.33
N ARG A 312 13.64 7.53 -0.22
CA ARG A 312 12.94 7.21 1.02
C ARG A 312 13.11 5.75 1.43
N TYR A 313 13.05 4.83 0.47
CA TYR A 313 13.35 3.42 0.70
C TYR A 313 14.76 3.23 1.26
N ALA A 314 15.76 3.84 0.62
CA ALA A 314 17.14 3.78 1.07
C ALA A 314 17.32 4.41 2.46
N GLU A 315 16.55 5.46 2.77
CA GLU A 315 16.52 6.08 4.08
C GLU A 315 15.95 5.12 5.15
N LEU A 316 14.81 4.48 4.87
CA LEU A 316 14.08 3.66 5.84
C LEU A 316 14.72 2.26 6.03
N PHE A 317 15.12 1.62 4.94
CA PHE A 317 15.49 0.19 4.91
C PHE A 317 16.92 -0.06 4.46
N GLY A 318 17.58 0.96 3.87
CA GLY A 318 18.93 0.83 3.33
C GLY A 318 20.03 0.74 4.39
N GLU A 319 21.20 0.26 3.97
CA GLU A 319 22.41 0.30 4.78
C GLU A 319 22.89 1.75 4.95
N ARG A 320 23.24 2.13 6.18
CA ARG A 320 23.82 3.45 6.48
C ARG A 320 25.34 3.36 6.61
N ASP A 321 26.05 4.26 5.91
CA ASP A 321 27.50 4.41 6.11
C ASP A 321 27.78 5.36 7.27
N THR A 322 28.25 4.80 8.38
CA THR A 322 28.65 5.55 9.58
C THR A 322 30.16 5.76 9.67
N GLY A 323 30.95 5.35 8.67
CA GLY A 323 32.41 5.36 8.73
C GLY A 323 33.01 6.76 8.85
N ALA A 324 32.34 7.78 8.30
CA ALA A 324 32.77 9.17 8.41
C ALA A 324 32.69 9.71 9.86
N LEU A 325 31.81 9.14 10.69
CA LEU A 325 31.59 9.58 12.07
C LEU A 325 32.78 9.29 12.99
N ASP A 326 33.70 8.40 12.58
CA ASP A 326 34.97 8.21 13.31
C ASP A 326 35.80 9.51 13.35
N ALA A 327 35.76 10.32 12.29
CA ALA A 327 36.49 11.60 12.25
C ALA A 327 35.91 12.63 13.24
N GLU A 328 34.66 12.46 13.66
CA GLU A 328 33.94 13.35 14.57
C GLU A 328 33.96 12.84 16.01
N PHE A 329 33.71 11.54 16.20
CA PHE A 329 33.50 10.92 17.51
C PHE A 329 34.75 10.22 18.07
N VAL A 330 35.84 10.16 17.30
CA VAL A 330 37.11 9.57 17.75
C VAL A 330 38.20 10.63 17.75
N ARG A 331 38.84 10.80 18.90
CA ARG A 331 39.98 11.70 19.07
C ARG A 331 41.23 11.13 18.39
N PRO A 332 42.24 11.97 18.09
CA PRO A 332 43.51 11.50 17.50
C PRO A 332 44.26 10.45 18.35
N ASP A 333 43.98 10.37 19.65
CA ASP A 333 44.54 9.37 20.57
C ASP A 333 43.74 8.05 20.60
N GLY A 334 42.69 7.92 19.78
CA GLY A 334 41.82 6.75 19.67
C GLY A 334 40.67 6.70 20.68
N ARG A 335 40.61 7.63 21.64
CA ARG A 335 39.52 7.71 22.64
C ARG A 335 38.27 8.37 22.05
N LEU A 336 37.11 8.12 22.66
CA LEU A 336 35.88 8.80 22.30
C LEU A 336 35.98 10.31 22.55
N ALA A 337 35.49 11.09 21.60
CA ALA A 337 35.10 12.47 21.81
C ALA A 337 33.69 12.50 22.43
N ILE A 338 33.56 12.00 23.68
CA ILE A 338 32.24 11.73 24.28
C ILE A 338 31.30 12.95 24.30
N ASP A 339 31.80 14.14 24.60
CA ASP A 339 31.02 15.39 24.59
C ASP A 339 30.50 15.77 23.19
N ALA A 340 31.21 15.40 22.13
CA ALA A 340 30.73 15.62 20.76
C ALA A 340 29.60 14.64 20.44
N LEU A 341 29.80 13.36 20.73
CA LEU A 341 28.83 12.30 20.51
C LEU A 341 27.53 12.54 21.30
N THR A 342 27.62 12.81 22.60
CA THR A 342 26.43 13.06 23.44
C THR A 342 25.70 14.32 22.99
N ARG A 343 26.40 15.37 22.55
CA ARG A 343 25.76 16.60 22.04
C ARG A 343 24.96 16.37 20.76
N VAL A 344 25.44 15.53 19.83
CA VAL A 344 24.73 15.21 18.58
C VAL A 344 23.38 14.55 18.91
N ILE A 345 23.40 13.55 19.77
CA ILE A 345 22.17 12.80 20.15
C ILE A 345 21.20 13.69 20.95
N LEU A 346 21.68 14.81 21.51
CA LEU A 346 20.92 15.77 22.33
C LEU A 346 20.49 17.03 21.59
N ALA A 347 20.72 17.16 20.28
CA ALA A 347 20.29 18.36 19.55
C ALA A 347 18.75 18.49 19.59
N GLU A 348 18.23 19.71 19.84
CA GLU A 348 16.77 19.94 20.01
C GLU A 348 15.94 19.68 18.75
N ASP A 349 16.54 19.85 17.59
CA ASP A 349 15.84 19.88 16.31
C ASP A 349 15.67 18.47 15.67
N ASP A 350 16.38 17.45 16.18
CA ASP A 350 16.45 16.10 15.58
C ASP A 350 15.32 15.14 16.02
N LEU A 351 14.40 15.56 16.90
CA LEU A 351 13.27 14.70 17.28
C LEU A 351 12.28 14.46 16.14
N ALA A 352 12.17 15.41 15.21
CA ALA A 352 11.29 15.31 14.04
C ALA A 352 11.98 14.64 12.83
N ASP A 353 13.32 14.60 12.83
CA ASP A 353 14.14 13.97 11.81
C ASP A 353 15.32 13.26 12.50
N PRO A 354 15.17 11.97 12.84
CA PRO A 354 16.16 11.24 13.62
C PRO A 354 17.43 10.94 12.82
N GLY A 355 17.61 11.42 11.58
CA GLY A 355 18.73 11.05 10.71
C GLY A 355 20.10 11.07 11.41
N THR A 356 20.50 12.21 11.97
CA THR A 356 21.83 12.35 12.62
C THR A 356 21.92 11.57 13.93
N SER A 357 20.87 11.62 14.75
CA SER A 357 20.84 10.96 16.07
C SER A 357 20.73 9.43 15.96
N GLY A 358 20.02 8.93 14.96
CA GLY A 358 19.92 7.53 14.58
C GLY A 358 21.23 7.00 14.01
N ASP A 359 21.90 7.76 13.13
CA ASP A 359 23.23 7.42 12.63
C ASP A 359 24.28 7.37 13.76
N ALA A 360 24.18 8.26 14.75
CA ALA A 360 25.02 8.23 15.94
C ALA A 360 24.76 6.98 16.82
N GLY A 361 23.49 6.60 16.99
CA GLY A 361 23.10 5.36 17.68
C GLY A 361 23.61 4.10 16.97
N LEU A 362 23.48 4.06 15.64
CA LEU A 362 24.01 2.98 14.80
C LEU A 362 25.54 2.89 14.89
N TRP A 363 26.21 4.03 14.76
CA TRP A 363 27.66 4.11 14.90
C TRP A 363 28.11 3.59 16.27
N ALA A 364 27.40 3.98 17.34
CA ALA A 364 27.72 3.52 18.69
C ALA A 364 27.56 2.00 18.82
N ALA A 365 26.52 1.43 18.20
CA ALA A 365 26.31 -0.01 18.19
C ALA A 365 27.44 -0.77 17.46
N ARG A 366 27.85 -0.28 16.29
CA ARG A 366 28.96 -0.87 15.51
C ARG A 366 30.29 -0.73 16.24
N ARG A 367 30.57 0.42 16.84
CA ARG A 367 31.80 0.66 17.60
C ARG A 367 31.86 -0.16 18.88
N HIS A 368 30.73 -0.35 19.57
CA HIS A 368 30.66 -1.20 20.77
C HIS A 368 31.21 -2.60 20.49
N ALA A 369 30.96 -3.16 19.31
CA ALA A 369 31.44 -4.49 18.92
C ALA A 369 32.99 -4.59 18.82
N THR A 370 33.68 -3.48 18.61
CA THR A 370 35.15 -3.44 18.42
C THR A 370 35.91 -2.75 19.57
N ALA A 371 35.20 -2.00 20.42
CA ALA A 371 35.79 -1.31 21.56
C ALA A 371 36.39 -2.30 22.59
N ILE A 372 37.59 -1.95 23.09
CA ILE A 372 38.34 -2.78 24.06
C ILE A 372 38.13 -2.26 25.49
N ASP A 373 37.97 -0.94 25.66
CA ASP A 373 37.76 -0.33 26.97
C ASP A 373 36.33 -0.62 27.49
N PRO A 374 36.18 -1.23 28.68
CA PRO A 374 34.86 -1.47 29.28
C PRO A 374 34.03 -0.20 29.50
N HIS A 375 34.66 0.93 29.82
CA HIS A 375 33.94 2.20 30.01
C HIS A 375 33.41 2.75 28.69
N GLU A 376 34.21 2.66 27.63
CA GLU A 376 33.79 2.98 26.27
C GLU A 376 32.60 2.12 25.85
N ARG A 377 32.70 0.80 26.00
CA ARG A 377 31.60 -0.12 25.68
C ARG A 377 30.32 0.22 26.44
N LEU A 378 30.44 0.47 27.74
CA LEU A 378 29.29 0.79 28.57
C LEU A 378 28.55 2.04 28.08
N VAL A 379 29.28 3.11 27.77
CA VAL A 379 28.68 4.37 27.31
C VAL A 379 28.10 4.24 25.90
N LEU A 380 28.76 3.51 24.99
CA LEU A 380 28.22 3.24 23.66
C LEU A 380 26.92 2.41 23.71
N LEU A 381 26.82 1.45 24.64
CA LEU A 381 25.59 0.69 24.86
C LEU A 381 24.46 1.61 25.36
N HIS A 382 24.74 2.49 26.32
CA HIS A 382 23.75 3.46 26.82
C HIS A 382 23.27 4.43 25.75
N ILE A 383 24.17 4.85 24.85
CA ILE A 383 23.83 5.67 23.69
C ILE A 383 22.89 4.90 22.74
N ALA A 384 23.23 3.67 22.38
CA ALA A 384 22.38 2.86 21.51
C ALA A 384 21.00 2.58 22.12
N LEU A 385 20.96 2.26 23.42
CA LEU A 385 19.71 2.10 24.20
C LEU A 385 18.86 3.35 24.17
N TRP A 386 19.48 4.50 24.40
CA TRP A 386 18.77 5.77 24.42
C TRP A 386 18.21 6.13 23.04
N CYS A 387 19.00 5.96 21.98
CA CYS A 387 18.53 6.18 20.62
C CYS A 387 17.31 5.30 20.29
N ALA A 388 17.32 4.03 20.70
CA ALA A 388 16.20 3.11 20.49
C ALA A 388 14.93 3.46 21.30
N SER A 389 15.08 4.11 22.45
CA SER A 389 13.94 4.44 23.35
C SER A 389 13.32 5.81 23.06
N VAL A 390 14.07 6.73 22.43
CA VAL A 390 13.63 8.12 22.23
C VAL A 390 13.30 8.45 20.79
N PHE A 391 13.92 7.79 19.82
CA PHE A 391 13.68 8.06 18.40
C PHE A 391 12.95 6.89 17.74
N ASP A 392 12.07 7.21 16.80
CA ASP A 392 11.54 6.25 15.85
C ASP A 392 12.63 5.93 14.81
N LEU A 393 13.52 5.00 15.17
CA LEU A 393 14.63 4.61 14.30
C LEU A 393 14.11 3.99 12.99
N PRO A 394 14.64 4.40 11.82
CA PRO A 394 14.43 3.69 10.56
C PRO A 394 14.72 2.19 10.71
N TYR A 395 13.94 1.30 10.11
CA TYR A 395 14.09 -0.16 10.27
C TYR A 395 15.53 -0.64 10.03
N GLY A 396 16.19 -0.15 8.97
CA GLY A 396 17.58 -0.52 8.66
C GLY A 396 18.55 -0.20 9.79
N VAL A 397 18.37 0.96 10.44
CA VAL A 397 19.14 1.39 11.61
C VAL A 397 18.74 0.59 12.85
N GLY A 398 17.44 0.50 13.11
CA GLY A 398 16.85 -0.18 14.25
C GLY A 398 17.25 -1.65 14.32
N ARG A 399 17.29 -2.36 13.18
CA ARG A 399 17.69 -3.78 13.12
C ARG A 399 19.08 -4.03 13.70
N GLU A 400 20.07 -3.19 13.34
CA GLU A 400 21.44 -3.32 13.85
C GLU A 400 21.56 -2.91 15.33
N VAL A 401 20.88 -1.83 15.73
CA VAL A 401 20.81 -1.41 17.14
C VAL A 401 20.15 -2.51 17.99
N ARG A 402 19.03 -3.08 17.54
CA ARG A 402 18.33 -4.19 18.18
C ARG A 402 19.22 -5.43 18.32
N ALA A 403 20.04 -5.73 17.32
CA ALA A 403 20.99 -6.85 17.38
C ALA A 403 22.02 -6.67 18.51
N LEU A 404 22.51 -5.44 18.74
CA LEU A 404 23.33 -5.13 19.92
C LEU A 404 22.55 -5.39 21.22
N LEU A 405 21.33 -4.86 21.33
CA LEU A 405 20.53 -4.96 22.55
C LEU A 405 20.20 -6.41 22.89
N ARG A 406 19.88 -7.24 21.89
CA ARG A 406 19.65 -8.68 22.06
C ARG A 406 20.89 -9.44 22.54
N ALA A 407 22.10 -8.89 22.36
CA ALA A 407 23.34 -9.49 22.85
C ALA A 407 23.64 -9.16 24.33
N VAL A 408 22.83 -8.33 24.99
CA VAL A 408 22.93 -8.10 26.44
C VAL A 408 22.52 -9.37 27.19
N ASP A 409 23.41 -9.89 28.01
CA ASP A 409 23.25 -11.15 28.74
C ASP A 409 22.04 -11.13 29.68
N GLN A 410 21.06 -12.02 29.46
CA GLN A 410 19.80 -12.09 30.20
C GLN A 410 19.82 -13.01 31.45
N GLU A 411 20.85 -13.83 31.63
CA GLU A 411 21.05 -14.67 32.84
C GLU A 411 20.99 -13.90 34.19
N PRO A 412 21.40 -12.62 34.30
CA PRO A 412 21.46 -11.88 35.57
C PRO A 412 20.12 -11.54 36.26
N LEU A 413 18.96 -11.81 35.64
CA LEU A 413 17.66 -11.45 36.22
C LEU A 413 17.31 -12.25 37.50
N ASP A 414 17.92 -13.40 37.74
CA ASP A 414 17.55 -14.36 38.79
C ASP A 414 18.14 -14.08 40.19
N HIS A 415 18.97 -13.05 40.38
CA HIS A 415 19.65 -12.76 41.66
C HIS A 415 19.36 -11.34 42.15
N ASP A 416 19.14 -11.09 43.44
CA ASP A 416 18.93 -9.72 43.93
C ASP A 416 20.08 -8.79 43.53
N CYS A 417 19.75 -7.60 43.01
CA CYS A 417 20.76 -6.63 42.62
C CYS A 417 21.45 -6.07 43.87
N PRO A 418 22.80 -6.02 43.92
CA PRO A 418 23.53 -5.45 45.05
C PRO A 418 23.26 -3.95 45.27
N HIS A 419 22.72 -3.26 44.26
CA HIS A 419 22.45 -1.82 44.30
C HIS A 419 21.04 -1.47 44.81
N GLY A 420 20.11 -2.43 44.92
CA GLY A 420 18.71 -2.14 45.29
C GLY A 420 18.09 -1.07 44.38
N ASP A 421 17.59 0.03 44.96
CA ASP A 421 17.03 1.19 44.26
C ASP A 421 18.11 2.20 43.79
N GLY A 422 19.40 1.87 43.90
CA GLY A 422 20.53 2.76 43.58
C GLY A 422 20.86 2.89 42.09
N HIS A 423 20.07 2.27 41.21
CA HIS A 423 20.23 2.41 39.76
C HIS A 423 19.78 3.79 39.27
N PRO A 424 20.33 4.27 38.15
CA PRO A 424 19.68 5.28 37.33
C PRO A 424 18.22 4.88 37.05
N ASP A 425 17.28 5.81 37.24
CA ASP A 425 15.88 5.57 36.89
C ASP A 425 15.67 5.63 35.37
N SER A 426 14.67 4.92 34.85
CA SER A 426 14.38 4.91 33.41
C SER A 426 13.98 6.29 32.87
N GLY A 427 13.47 7.18 33.73
CA GLY A 427 13.18 8.56 33.38
C GLY A 427 14.42 9.40 33.05
N LEU A 428 15.65 8.99 33.43
CA LEU A 428 16.86 9.63 32.91
C LEU A 428 17.05 9.38 31.40
N ARG A 429 16.56 8.25 30.91
CA ARG A 429 16.66 7.83 29.50
C ARG A 429 15.43 8.29 28.70
N ASP A 430 14.23 8.02 29.24
CA ASP A 430 12.97 8.14 28.50
C ASP A 430 12.38 9.55 28.53
N ASN A 431 12.76 10.36 29.54
CA ASN A 431 12.23 11.70 29.68
C ASN A 431 13.10 12.71 28.93
N TRP A 432 12.58 13.22 27.83
CA TRP A 432 13.16 14.32 27.06
C TRP A 432 13.67 15.49 27.93
N HIS A 433 12.95 15.86 28.99
CA HIS A 433 13.35 16.98 29.85
C HIS A 433 14.61 16.71 30.68
N ARG A 434 15.07 15.45 30.77
CA ARG A 434 16.26 15.03 31.53
C ARG A 434 17.45 14.67 30.65
N ARG A 435 17.38 14.92 29.34
CA ARG A 435 18.41 14.60 28.37
C ARG A 435 19.78 15.26 28.66
N GLU A 436 19.78 16.52 29.13
CA GLU A 436 21.02 17.19 29.59
C GLU A 436 21.59 16.53 30.84
N THR A 437 20.74 16.01 31.72
CA THR A 437 21.20 15.20 32.86
C THR A 437 21.86 13.93 32.35
N MET A 438 21.22 13.18 31.44
CA MET A 438 21.81 11.98 30.82
C MET A 438 23.18 12.28 30.19
N LYS A 439 23.31 13.40 29.46
CA LYS A 439 24.58 13.90 28.92
C LYS A 439 25.69 13.93 29.96
N THR A 440 25.46 14.67 31.03
CA THR A 440 26.47 14.95 32.05
C THR A 440 26.87 13.66 32.79
N HIS A 441 25.93 12.73 32.98
CA HIS A 441 26.23 11.42 33.51
C HIS A 441 27.10 10.57 32.58
N LEU A 442 26.79 10.50 31.28
CA LEU A 442 27.57 9.71 30.31
C LEU A 442 28.98 10.29 30.09
N ASP A 443 29.10 11.61 29.97
CA ASP A 443 30.38 12.30 29.82
C ASP A 443 31.29 12.01 31.04
N HIS A 444 30.73 12.13 32.26
CA HIS A 444 31.44 11.82 33.49
C HIS A 444 31.78 10.33 33.64
N LEU A 445 30.87 9.43 33.25
CA LEU A 445 31.08 7.98 33.29
C LEU A 445 32.25 7.53 32.39
N TYR A 446 32.39 8.15 31.21
CA TYR A 446 33.48 7.86 30.29
C TYR A 446 34.81 8.48 30.74
N ALA A 447 34.80 9.77 31.11
CA ALA A 447 36.01 10.52 31.39
C ALA A 447 35.86 11.35 32.69
N PRO A 448 35.86 10.71 33.87
CA PRO A 448 35.60 11.37 35.15
C PRO A 448 36.68 12.39 35.55
N GLY A 449 37.87 12.32 34.93
CA GLY A 449 38.93 13.32 35.09
C GLY A 449 38.81 14.54 34.17
N GLU A 450 37.96 14.47 33.14
CA GLU A 450 37.72 15.54 32.17
C GLU A 450 36.39 16.26 32.44
N PHE A 451 35.39 15.56 32.98
CA PHE A 451 34.05 16.09 33.25
C PHE A 451 33.69 16.03 34.74
N ALA A 452 33.06 17.09 35.24
CA ALA A 452 32.61 17.16 36.63
C ALA A 452 31.53 16.12 36.93
N ALA A 453 31.50 15.60 38.16
CA ALA A 453 30.44 14.70 38.58
C ALA A 453 29.10 15.45 38.60
N PRO A 454 28.03 14.88 38.01
CA PRO A 454 26.69 15.46 38.07
C PRO A 454 26.12 15.37 39.49
N ASP A 455 25.07 16.16 39.75
CA ASP A 455 24.24 16.00 40.94
C ASP A 455 23.63 14.58 40.92
N GLU A 456 23.63 13.89 42.06
CA GLU A 456 23.13 12.50 42.16
C GLU A 456 23.91 11.49 41.29
N ALA A 457 25.21 11.72 41.07
CA ALA A 457 26.07 10.79 40.31
C ALA A 457 25.97 9.34 40.82
N HIS A 458 25.52 8.44 39.94
CA HIS A 458 25.55 7.00 40.19
C HIS A 458 26.95 6.45 39.95
N PRO A 459 27.40 5.47 40.75
CA PRO A 459 28.70 4.86 40.57
C PRO A 459 28.73 4.00 39.29
N ALA A 460 29.92 3.82 38.71
CA ALA A 460 30.08 3.12 37.42
C ALA A 460 29.57 1.66 37.46
N ASP A 461 29.65 0.99 38.59
CA ASP A 461 29.13 -0.37 38.78
C ASP A 461 27.60 -0.43 38.81
N ALA A 462 26.90 0.66 39.16
CA ALA A 462 25.45 0.76 39.02
C ALA A 462 25.04 0.94 37.54
N TRP A 463 25.78 1.75 36.77
CA TRP A 463 25.57 1.89 35.32
C TRP A 463 25.87 0.60 34.54
N ALA A 464 26.88 -0.15 34.98
CA ALA A 464 27.28 -1.44 34.42
C ALA A 464 26.46 -2.62 34.97
N CYS A 465 25.47 -2.35 35.84
CA CYS A 465 24.72 -3.41 36.49
C CYS A 465 23.96 -4.24 35.44
N PRO A 466 24.18 -5.56 35.36
CA PRO A 466 23.54 -6.36 34.33
C PRO A 466 22.00 -6.36 34.41
N LYS A 467 21.43 -6.31 35.63
CA LYS A 467 19.96 -6.18 35.79
C LYS A 467 19.39 -4.92 35.16
N LEU A 468 20.10 -3.80 35.31
CA LEU A 468 19.69 -2.53 34.70
C LEU A 468 19.73 -2.64 33.18
N LEU A 469 20.87 -3.09 32.65
CA LEU A 469 21.10 -3.18 31.20
C LEU A 469 20.12 -4.14 30.52
N VAL A 470 19.81 -5.28 31.14
CA VAL A 470 18.82 -6.23 30.61
C VAL A 470 17.42 -5.64 30.61
N ALA A 471 16.98 -5.05 31.73
CA ALA A 471 15.65 -4.46 31.81
C ALA A 471 15.45 -3.33 30.78
N TRP A 472 16.47 -2.49 30.60
CA TRP A 472 16.43 -1.41 29.62
C TRP A 472 16.48 -1.93 28.18
N ALA A 473 17.32 -2.94 27.91
CA ALA A 473 17.39 -3.58 26.59
C ALA A 473 16.07 -4.26 26.24
N GLN A 474 15.45 -4.99 27.17
CA GLN A 474 14.15 -5.64 26.96
C GLN A 474 13.06 -4.63 26.64
N GLY A 475 12.94 -3.55 27.42
CA GLY A 475 11.93 -2.51 27.15
C GLY A 475 12.11 -1.89 25.76
N ALA A 476 13.35 -1.56 25.37
CA ALA A 476 13.62 -1.03 24.04
C ALA A 476 13.37 -2.06 22.92
N ILE A 477 13.71 -3.34 23.13
CA ILE A 477 13.45 -4.40 22.17
C ILE A 477 11.95 -4.64 22.00
N GLU A 478 11.16 -4.63 23.08
CA GLU A 478 9.70 -4.80 23.02
C GLU A 478 9.06 -3.69 22.17
N GLU A 479 9.45 -2.43 22.38
CA GLU A 479 8.98 -1.30 21.58
C GLU A 479 9.42 -1.42 20.10
N MET A 480 10.64 -1.90 19.84
CA MET A 480 11.12 -2.11 18.47
C MET A 480 10.42 -3.29 17.79
N ASP A 481 10.16 -4.39 18.51
CA ASP A 481 9.49 -5.58 17.99
C ASP A 481 8.03 -5.26 17.65
N GLU A 482 7.33 -4.46 18.47
CA GLU A 482 5.99 -3.94 18.13
C GLU A 482 6.02 -3.04 16.90
N ARG A 483 7.01 -2.14 16.78
CA ARG A 483 7.14 -1.23 15.63
C ARG A 483 7.50 -1.95 14.33
N TYR A 484 8.24 -3.05 14.40
CA TYR A 484 8.81 -3.74 13.24
C TYR A 484 8.16 -5.10 12.95
N GLU A 485 7.01 -5.40 13.56
CA GLU A 485 6.32 -6.69 13.44
C GLU A 485 6.18 -7.13 11.97
N GLU A 486 5.58 -6.28 11.13
CA GLU A 486 5.37 -6.56 9.70
C GLU A 486 6.67 -6.79 8.93
N MET A 487 7.72 -6.03 9.26
CA MET A 487 9.02 -6.12 8.59
C MET A 487 9.78 -7.42 8.93
N ASP A 488 9.64 -7.88 10.17
CA ASP A 488 10.30 -9.09 10.66
C ASP A 488 9.65 -10.38 10.12
N GLU A 489 8.34 -10.37 9.88
CA GLU A 489 7.63 -11.51 9.28
C GLU A 489 8.15 -11.84 7.88
N GLU A 490 8.51 -10.82 7.09
CA GLU A 490 9.03 -10.99 5.74
C GLU A 490 10.47 -11.48 5.67
N ASP A 491 11.38 -10.86 6.45
CA ASP A 491 12.77 -11.29 6.55
C ASP A 491 12.84 -12.75 7.08
N GLY A 492 11.81 -13.22 7.79
CA GLY A 492 11.64 -14.59 8.26
C GLY A 492 11.17 -15.59 7.18
N ASP A 493 10.38 -15.16 6.19
CA ASP A 493 9.84 -16.05 5.15
C ASP A 493 10.82 -16.28 3.98
N ASP A 494 11.69 -15.31 3.71
CA ASP A 494 12.76 -15.38 2.69
C ASP A 494 13.82 -16.49 2.94
N GLY A 495 13.77 -17.15 4.10
CA GLY A 495 14.70 -18.20 4.52
C GLY A 495 14.13 -19.62 4.65
N SER A 496 12.82 -19.84 4.49
CA SER A 496 12.20 -21.10 4.96
C SER A 496 11.77 -22.11 3.86
N THR A 497 11.77 -21.74 2.58
CA THR A 497 11.31 -22.61 1.47
C THR A 497 12.39 -23.39 0.71
N LEU A 498 13.60 -23.52 1.26
CA LEU A 498 14.60 -24.50 0.80
C LEU A 498 14.76 -25.66 1.78
N ARG A 499 13.83 -26.62 1.75
CA ARG A 499 14.08 -28.01 2.16
C ARG A 499 13.44 -29.03 1.23
#